data_AF-A0A956CKU0-F1
#
_entry.id   AF-A0A956CKU0-F1
#
_cell.length_a   1.000
_cell.length_b   1.000
_cell.length_c   1.000
_cell.angle_alpha   90.00
_cell.angle_beta   90.00
_cell.angle_gamma   90.00
#
_symmetry.space_group_name_H-M   'P 1'
#
loop_
_entity.id
_entity.type
_entity.pdbx_description
1 polymer ?
#
loop_
_entity_poly.entity_id
_entity_poly.type
_entity_poly.pdbx_seq_one_letter_code
_entity_poly.pdbx_strand_id
1 'polypeptide(L)'
;GQGNDGTLLWTVATDKAEASNWAFWRLLFVEEGTYRVEVSTSSAIGSTDRARYEVRHADGVQAVAASQTGKDGFLDLGTYRFGTMDGQGVYIFDNTGEPGTDMRKLVADAVRVTRMAADAPRGPGTNLEPTDNGGVGVSGGCSTAGPGAWSREAGSWLWLLVVAIAFLRATRRSTPAREP
;
A
#
# COMPACT_ATOMS: atom_id res chain seq x y z
N GLY A 1 1.07 -13.01 19.78
CA GLY A 1 0.41 -11.74 20.14
C GLY A 1 -0.40 -11.26 18.96
N GLN A 2 -0.88 -10.01 18.99
CA GLN A 2 -1.59 -9.37 17.87
C GLN A 2 -0.59 -8.73 16.91
N GLY A 3 -0.98 -8.55 15.64
CA GLY A 3 -0.12 -7.98 14.59
C GLY A 3 0.64 -9.03 13.77
N ASN A 4 1.24 -8.60 12.69
CA ASN A 4 2.12 -9.41 11.87
C ASN A 4 3.33 -9.86 12.71
N ASP A 5 3.71 -11.12 12.63
CA ASP A 5 4.72 -11.76 13.50
C ASP A 5 4.43 -11.67 15.02
N GLY A 6 3.17 -11.35 15.37
CA GLY A 6 2.66 -11.44 16.74
C GLY A 6 2.93 -10.22 17.62
N THR A 7 3.42 -9.11 17.06
CA THR A 7 3.57 -7.81 17.75
C THR A 7 3.11 -6.64 16.88
N LEU A 8 2.60 -5.57 17.49
CA LEU A 8 2.32 -4.29 16.80
C LEU A 8 2.58 -3.11 17.75
N LEU A 9 2.74 -1.92 17.17
CA LEU A 9 2.76 -0.65 17.91
C LEU A 9 1.44 0.09 17.67
N TRP A 10 1.05 0.93 18.62
CA TRP A 10 -0.13 1.77 18.46
C TRP A 10 0.01 3.07 19.24
N THR A 11 -0.73 4.08 18.78
CA THR A 11 -0.92 5.36 19.45
C THR A 11 -2.41 5.74 19.40
N VAL A 12 -2.76 6.90 19.95
CA VAL A 12 -4.12 7.46 19.90
C VAL A 12 -4.17 8.54 18.82
N ALA A 13 -5.20 8.48 17.97
CA ALA A 13 -5.53 9.52 17.01
C ALA A 13 -5.82 10.86 17.69
N THR A 14 -5.48 11.96 17.04
CA THR A 14 -5.63 13.31 17.58
C THR A 14 -6.09 14.30 16.51
N ASP A 15 -6.72 15.37 16.97
CA ASP A 15 -7.22 16.51 16.21
C ASP A 15 -6.22 17.69 16.24
N LYS A 16 -5.00 17.45 16.72
CA LYS A 16 -3.93 18.44 16.71
C LYS A 16 -3.54 18.78 15.28
N ALA A 17 -3.14 20.02 15.05
CA ALA A 17 -2.64 20.45 13.74
C ALA A 17 -1.43 19.62 13.28
N GLU A 18 -0.51 19.33 14.21
CA GLU A 18 0.72 18.58 13.95
C GLU A 18 0.68 17.19 14.58
N ALA A 19 1.30 16.22 13.89
CA ALA A 19 1.46 14.86 14.40
C ALA A 19 2.33 14.87 15.67
N SER A 20 1.84 14.26 16.74
CA SER A 20 2.61 14.02 17.96
C SER A 20 3.45 12.75 17.85
N ASN A 21 2.91 11.74 17.18
CA ASN A 21 3.56 10.47 16.90
C ASN A 21 3.38 10.10 15.43
N TRP A 22 4.37 9.41 14.90
CA TRP A 22 4.37 8.88 13.55
C TRP A 22 5.25 7.64 13.49
N ALA A 23 5.02 6.81 12.47
CA ALA A 23 5.93 5.75 12.09
C ALA A 23 6.25 5.87 10.61
N PHE A 24 7.43 5.36 10.22
CA PHE A 24 7.90 5.33 8.85
C PHE A 24 8.47 3.96 8.54
N TRP A 25 7.95 3.33 7.49
CA TRP A 25 8.54 2.14 6.88
C TRP A 25 9.33 2.59 5.65
N ARG A 26 10.66 2.60 5.77
CA ARG A 26 11.57 2.86 4.65
C ARG A 26 11.54 1.67 3.70
N LEU A 27 11.28 1.92 2.41
CA LEU A 27 11.25 0.89 1.39
C LEU A 27 12.41 1.09 0.42
N LEU A 28 13.19 0.03 0.20
CA LEU A 28 14.32 0.00 -0.72
C LEU A 28 14.04 -1.02 -1.81
N PHE A 29 14.12 -0.59 -3.07
CA PHE A 29 13.83 -1.45 -4.21
C PHE A 29 15.09 -1.65 -5.04
N VAL A 30 15.37 -2.91 -5.36
CA VAL A 30 16.44 -3.30 -6.29
C VAL A 30 16.03 -3.11 -7.75
N GLU A 31 14.72 -3.18 -8.02
CA GLU A 31 14.14 -2.98 -9.33
C GLU A 31 13.12 -1.84 -9.28
N GLU A 32 13.26 -0.87 -10.17
CA GLU A 32 12.19 0.08 -10.40
C GLU A 32 10.94 -0.63 -10.94
N GLY A 33 9.77 -0.08 -10.63
CA GLY A 33 8.52 -0.63 -11.11
C GLY A 33 7.31 -0.16 -10.33
N THR A 34 6.17 -0.71 -10.72
CA THR A 34 4.88 -0.42 -10.08
C THR A 34 4.60 -1.47 -9.03
N TYR A 35 4.28 -1.03 -7.80
CA TYR A 35 4.02 -1.92 -6.67
C TYR A 35 2.71 -1.53 -6.00
N ARG A 36 1.88 -2.53 -5.67
CA ARG A 36 0.77 -2.36 -4.73
C ARG A 36 1.33 -2.29 -3.31
N VAL A 37 0.84 -1.34 -2.53
CA VAL A 37 1.25 -1.08 -1.15
C VAL A 37 0.08 -1.37 -0.23
N GLU A 38 0.30 -2.26 0.73
CA GLU A 38 -0.70 -2.64 1.72
C GLU A 38 -0.13 -2.48 3.14
N VAL A 39 -0.98 -2.17 4.12
CA VAL A 39 -0.62 -2.03 5.54
C VAL A 39 -1.39 -3.02 6.39
N SER A 40 -0.70 -3.67 7.33
CA SER A 40 -1.33 -4.58 8.29
C SER A 40 -2.07 -3.80 9.38
N THR A 41 -3.27 -4.24 9.72
CA THR A 41 -4.09 -3.72 10.81
C THR A 41 -4.71 -4.88 11.60
N SER A 42 -5.16 -4.59 12.81
CA SER A 42 -5.83 -5.53 13.70
C SER A 42 -7.08 -4.91 14.26
N SER A 43 -8.25 -5.51 14.00
CA SER A 43 -9.55 -5.01 14.45
C SER A 43 -9.69 -5.06 15.97
N ALA A 44 -8.89 -5.91 16.63
CA ALA A 44 -8.81 -5.99 18.08
C ALA A 44 -8.17 -4.74 18.73
N ILE A 45 -7.39 -3.97 17.96
CA ILE A 45 -6.68 -2.79 18.47
C ILE A 45 -7.06 -1.51 17.71
N GLY A 46 -6.98 -1.51 16.38
CA GLY A 46 -7.22 -0.34 15.53
C GLY A 46 -8.69 0.07 15.49
N SER A 47 -8.95 1.36 15.70
CA SER A 47 -10.31 1.91 15.77
C SER A 47 -10.46 3.34 15.24
N THR A 48 -9.41 3.90 14.66
CA THR A 48 -9.48 5.16 13.89
C THR A 48 -10.20 4.93 12.56
N ASP A 49 -11.06 5.88 12.21
CA ASP A 49 -11.75 5.89 10.92
C ASP A 49 -10.98 6.69 9.85
N ARG A 50 -9.89 7.37 10.24
CA ARG A 50 -9.20 8.37 9.42
C ARG A 50 -7.68 8.27 9.53
N ALA A 51 -7.11 7.07 9.65
CA ALA A 51 -5.66 6.88 9.67
C ALA A 51 -5.02 7.60 8.47
N ARG A 52 -4.11 8.52 8.76
CA ARG A 52 -3.45 9.36 7.76
C ARG A 52 -2.13 8.71 7.35
N TYR A 53 -2.08 8.20 6.14
CA TYR A 53 -0.87 7.68 5.52
C TYR A 53 -0.31 8.67 4.50
N GLU A 54 1.02 8.66 4.33
CA GLU A 54 1.68 9.26 3.17
C GLU A 54 2.59 8.22 2.52
N VAL A 55 2.36 7.94 1.25
CA VAL A 55 3.24 7.09 0.43
C VAL A 55 4.19 8.00 -0.33
N ARG A 56 5.48 7.90 -0.04
CA ARG A 56 6.55 8.57 -0.79
C ARG A 56 7.06 7.61 -1.86
N HIS A 57 6.82 7.95 -3.11
CA HIS A 57 7.12 7.13 -4.28
C HIS A 57 7.88 7.95 -5.34
N ALA A 58 8.20 7.35 -6.49
CA ALA A 58 9.08 7.96 -7.49
C ALA A 58 8.48 9.21 -8.15
N ASP A 59 7.15 9.34 -8.11
CA ASP A 59 6.43 10.46 -8.72
C ASP A 59 6.04 11.55 -7.69
N GLY A 60 6.41 11.37 -6.42
CA GLY A 60 6.13 12.34 -5.36
C GLY A 60 5.56 11.71 -4.08
N VAL A 61 4.68 12.45 -3.42
CA VAL A 61 4.04 12.03 -2.16
C VAL A 61 2.54 11.96 -2.37
N GLN A 62 1.94 10.82 -2.06
CA GLN A 62 0.49 10.63 -2.06
C GLN A 62 -0.02 10.49 -0.62
N ALA A 63 -0.93 11.38 -0.22
CA ALA A 63 -1.68 11.22 1.03
C ALA A 63 -2.86 10.26 0.83
N VAL A 64 -3.08 9.37 1.80
CA VAL A 64 -4.19 8.41 1.82
C VAL A 64 -4.83 8.41 3.21
N ALA A 65 -6.14 8.62 3.26
CA ALA A 65 -6.92 8.43 4.47
C ALA A 65 -7.62 7.07 4.42
N ALA A 66 -7.49 6.25 5.46
CA ALA A 66 -8.13 4.94 5.50
C ALA A 66 -8.64 4.60 6.90
N SER A 67 -9.76 3.87 6.98
CA SER A 67 -10.31 3.39 8.25
C SER A 67 -9.62 2.08 8.65
N GLN A 68 -9.19 2.01 9.92
CA GLN A 68 -8.73 0.77 10.57
C GLN A 68 -9.86 0.07 11.36
N THR A 69 -11.01 0.72 11.51
CA THR A 69 -12.15 0.20 12.28
C THR A 69 -12.67 -1.10 11.69
N GLY A 70 -12.67 -2.16 12.51
CA GLY A 70 -13.17 -3.48 12.11
C GLY A 70 -12.36 -4.13 10.99
N LYS A 71 -11.13 -3.67 10.74
CA LYS A 71 -10.24 -4.21 9.70
C LYS A 71 -9.17 -5.10 10.30
N ASP A 72 -9.05 -6.31 9.75
CA ASP A 72 -7.97 -7.25 10.04
C ASP A 72 -7.15 -7.53 8.77
N GLY A 73 -5.85 -7.78 8.97
CA GLY A 73 -4.93 -8.11 7.89
C GLY A 73 -4.50 -6.90 7.07
N PHE A 74 -4.20 -7.13 5.80
CA PHE A 74 -3.61 -6.12 4.93
C PHE A 74 -4.68 -5.26 4.23
N LEU A 75 -4.64 -3.96 4.51
CA LEU A 75 -5.45 -2.90 3.90
C LEU A 75 -4.67 -2.29 2.72
N ASP A 76 -5.30 -2.22 1.55
CA ASP A 76 -4.72 -1.61 0.35
C ASP A 76 -4.67 -0.07 0.47
N LEU A 77 -3.48 0.50 0.28
CA LEU A 77 -3.28 1.95 0.19
C LEU A 77 -3.26 2.43 -1.26
N GLY A 78 -3.04 1.53 -2.22
CA GLY A 78 -2.97 1.83 -3.64
C GLY A 78 -1.74 1.24 -4.32
N THR A 79 -1.52 1.68 -5.55
CA THR A 79 -0.44 1.21 -6.42
C THR A 79 0.41 2.39 -6.88
N TYR A 80 1.73 2.26 -6.75
CA TYR A 80 2.67 3.37 -6.93
C TYR A 80 3.92 2.93 -7.68
N ARG A 81 4.52 3.84 -8.44
CA ARG A 81 5.82 3.62 -9.06
C ARG A 81 6.94 3.89 -8.05
N PHE A 82 7.77 2.89 -7.78
CA PHE A 82 8.98 3.04 -6.98
C PHE A 82 10.22 2.97 -7.87
N GLY A 83 11.25 3.71 -7.48
CA GLY A 83 12.55 3.69 -8.11
C GLY A 83 13.54 2.98 -7.20
N THR A 84 14.82 3.04 -7.58
CA THR A 84 15.92 2.49 -6.77
C THR A 84 16.52 3.51 -5.81
N MET A 85 15.91 4.70 -5.69
CA MET A 85 16.40 5.78 -4.85
C MET A 85 15.98 5.62 -3.39
N ASP A 86 16.78 6.21 -2.51
CA ASP A 86 16.51 6.30 -1.08
C ASP A 86 15.35 7.26 -0.73
N GLY A 87 14.79 7.11 0.47
CA GLY A 87 13.79 8.03 1.03
C GLY A 87 12.34 7.74 0.64
N GLN A 88 12.12 6.71 -0.17
CA GLN A 88 10.81 6.18 -0.51
C GLN A 88 10.25 5.33 0.65
N GLY A 89 8.93 5.27 0.78
CA GLY A 89 8.29 4.46 1.82
C GLY A 89 6.92 4.95 2.25
N VAL A 90 6.45 4.47 3.39
CA VAL A 90 5.12 4.75 3.93
C VAL A 90 5.25 5.42 5.29
N TYR A 91 4.61 6.57 5.46
CA TYR A 91 4.40 7.20 6.76
C TYR A 91 2.98 6.94 7.25
N ILE A 92 2.81 6.92 8.56
CA ILE A 92 1.52 7.04 9.23
C ILE A 92 1.63 8.11 10.32
N PHE A 93 0.60 8.92 10.49
CA PHE A 93 0.58 10.04 11.44
C PHE A 93 -0.63 9.97 12.36
N ASP A 94 -0.45 10.36 13.62
CA ASP A 94 -1.52 10.38 14.63
C ASP A 94 -2.41 11.63 14.60
N ASN A 95 -2.11 12.64 13.76
CA ASN A 95 -3.00 13.78 13.55
C ASN A 95 -4.06 13.48 12.47
N THR A 96 -4.96 12.53 12.76
CA THR A 96 -6.02 12.08 11.84
C THR A 96 -7.16 13.10 11.69
N GLY A 97 -7.23 14.08 12.60
CA GLY A 97 -8.36 15.00 12.74
C GLY A 97 -9.47 14.48 13.65
N GLU A 98 -9.32 13.28 14.22
CA GLU A 98 -10.27 12.74 15.21
C GLU A 98 -9.91 13.22 16.63
N PRO A 99 -10.89 13.60 17.47
CA PRO A 99 -10.62 14.07 18.82
C PRO A 99 -9.82 13.06 19.64
N GLY A 100 -8.74 13.52 20.29
CA GLY A 100 -7.94 12.65 21.16
C GLY A 100 -8.71 12.08 22.35
N THR A 101 -9.80 12.74 22.75
CA THR A 101 -10.72 12.28 23.81
C THR A 101 -11.51 11.03 23.44
N ASP A 102 -11.66 10.74 22.13
CA ASP A 102 -12.37 9.55 21.65
C ASP A 102 -11.52 8.29 21.80
N MET A 103 -10.23 8.43 22.12
CA MET A 103 -9.29 7.34 22.35
C MET A 103 -9.24 6.33 21.19
N ARG A 104 -9.48 6.81 19.96
CA ARG A 104 -9.39 5.99 18.75
C ARG A 104 -7.94 5.57 18.56
N LYS A 105 -7.70 4.27 18.45
CA LYS A 105 -6.36 3.71 18.35
C LYS A 105 -5.93 3.62 16.89
N LEU A 106 -4.72 4.09 16.65
CA LEU A 106 -4.01 4.02 15.37
C LEU A 106 -2.92 2.96 15.49
N VAL A 107 -3.05 1.88 14.73
CA VAL A 107 -2.08 0.78 14.66
C VAL A 107 -0.99 1.08 13.65
N ALA A 108 0.25 0.81 14.01
CA ALA A 108 1.41 0.72 13.14
C ALA A 108 2.06 -0.66 13.33
N ASP A 109 1.96 -1.49 12.29
CA ASP A 109 2.40 -2.89 12.33
C ASP A 109 3.39 -3.17 11.19
N ALA A 110 2.91 -3.63 10.04
CA ALA A 110 3.72 -4.03 8.89
C ALA A 110 3.23 -3.42 7.58
N VAL A 111 4.14 -3.34 6.60
CA VAL A 111 3.83 -2.98 5.20
C VAL A 111 4.15 -4.18 4.32
N ARG A 112 3.25 -4.50 3.40
CA ARG A 112 3.50 -5.44 2.30
C ARG A 112 3.54 -4.69 0.99
N VAL A 113 4.52 -5.01 0.15
CA VAL A 113 4.59 -4.53 -1.23
C VAL A 113 4.54 -5.71 -2.19
N THR A 114 3.74 -5.57 -3.25
CA THR A 114 3.59 -6.59 -4.29
C THR A 114 3.88 -5.96 -5.65
N ARG A 115 4.87 -6.48 -6.38
CA ARG A 115 5.18 -5.99 -7.73
C ARG A 115 4.01 -6.29 -8.66
N MET A 116 3.56 -5.28 -9.38
CA MET A 116 2.52 -5.43 -10.40
C MET A 116 3.16 -5.86 -11.71
N ALA A 117 2.46 -6.71 -12.47
CA ALA A 117 2.87 -7.00 -13.83
C ALA A 117 2.89 -5.69 -14.62
N ALA A 118 3.96 -5.44 -15.39
CA ALA A 118 3.92 -4.37 -16.37
C ALA A 118 2.82 -4.73 -17.37
N ASP A 119 1.92 -3.78 -17.67
CA ASP A 119 1.02 -3.95 -18.80
C ASP A 119 1.89 -4.28 -20.01
N ALA A 120 1.73 -5.48 -20.58
CA ALA A 120 2.45 -5.87 -21.78
C ALA A 120 2.24 -4.76 -22.82
N PRO A 121 3.28 -4.35 -23.56
CA PRO A 121 3.08 -3.43 -24.66
C PRO A 121 1.93 -3.97 -25.50
N ARG A 122 0.86 -3.18 -25.69
CA ARG A 122 -0.07 -3.46 -26.79
C ARG A 122 0.83 -3.56 -28.00
N GLY A 123 0.98 -4.78 -28.54
CA GLY A 123 1.81 -5.01 -29.71
C GLY A 123 1.45 -3.94 -30.75
N PRO A 124 2.42 -3.50 -31.58
CA PRO A 124 2.12 -2.56 -32.64
C PRO A 124 0.88 -3.08 -33.35
N GLY A 125 -0.22 -2.33 -33.26
CA GLY A 125 -1.44 -2.70 -33.94
C GLY A 125 -1.08 -2.84 -35.39
N THR A 126 -0.95 -4.07 -35.87
CA THR A 126 -0.86 -4.34 -37.29
C THR A 126 -2.27 -4.05 -37.78
N ASN A 127 -2.55 -2.77 -38.03
CA ASN A 127 -3.54 -2.37 -39.01
C ASN A 127 -3.02 -2.88 -40.36
N LEU A 128 -3.07 -4.19 -40.56
CA LEU A 128 -3.27 -4.77 -41.87
C LEU A 128 -4.73 -4.47 -42.17
N GLU A 129 -4.95 -3.26 -42.65
CA GLU A 129 -6.12 -2.92 -43.44
C GLU A 129 -6.16 -3.89 -44.62
N PRO A 130 -7.17 -4.76 -44.76
CA PRO A 130 -7.43 -5.41 -46.03
C PRO A 130 -8.33 -4.45 -46.80
N THR A 131 -7.78 -3.89 -47.88
CA THR A 131 -8.57 -3.25 -48.92
C THR A 131 -9.64 -4.21 -49.46
N ASP A 132 -10.84 -3.66 -49.56
CA ASP A 132 -11.80 -3.82 -50.65
C ASP A 132 -12.95 -4.85 -50.56
N ASN A 133 -14.14 -4.25 -50.63
CA ASN A 133 -15.35 -4.63 -51.38
C ASN A 133 -16.19 -5.88 -51.00
N GLY A 134 -17.38 -5.57 -50.45
CA GLY A 134 -18.66 -6.10 -50.91
C GLY A 134 -19.22 -7.32 -50.19
N GLY A 135 -20.29 -7.13 -49.40
CA GLY A 135 -21.17 -8.25 -49.00
C GLY A 135 -21.92 -8.03 -47.69
N VAL A 136 -23.22 -7.78 -47.79
CA VAL A 136 -24.19 -7.94 -46.69
C VAL A 136 -24.28 -9.44 -46.33
N GLY A 137 -24.12 -9.82 -45.06
CA GLY A 137 -24.41 -11.20 -44.62
C GLY A 137 -23.87 -11.62 -43.25
N VAL A 138 -24.71 -11.47 -42.22
CA VAL A 138 -25.15 -12.50 -41.24
C VAL A 138 -24.12 -13.55 -40.74
N SER A 139 -23.92 -13.54 -39.41
CA SER A 139 -23.60 -14.65 -38.47
C SER A 139 -22.59 -15.75 -38.83
N GLY A 140 -21.60 -15.93 -37.95
CA GLY A 140 -20.83 -17.16 -37.73
C GLY A 140 -19.75 -16.84 -36.71
N GLY A 141 -19.55 -17.56 -35.60
CA GLY A 141 -19.66 -19.00 -35.45
C GLY A 141 -18.31 -19.49 -34.91
N CYS A 142 -18.37 -20.18 -33.79
CA CYS A 142 -17.31 -20.75 -32.96
C CYS A 142 -16.16 -21.46 -33.71
N SER A 143 -14.98 -21.52 -33.09
CA SER A 143 -14.08 -22.67 -33.20
C SER A 143 -13.44 -22.96 -31.83
N THR A 144 -14.04 -23.92 -31.12
CA THR A 144 -13.41 -24.87 -30.18
C THR A 144 -12.81 -26.02 -31.03
N ALA A 145 -11.82 -26.85 -30.69
CA ALA A 145 -11.17 -27.34 -29.46
C ALA A 145 -9.75 -27.85 -29.85
N GLY A 146 -8.69 -27.76 -29.03
CA GLY A 146 -8.32 -28.71 -27.95
C GLY A 146 -7.06 -29.53 -28.37
N PRO A 147 -6.40 -30.36 -27.52
CA PRO A 147 -6.45 -30.51 -26.06
C PRO A 147 -5.06 -30.52 -25.36
N GLY A 148 -5.04 -30.20 -24.05
CA GLY A 148 -4.18 -30.79 -23.00
C GLY A 148 -2.64 -30.78 -23.12
N ALA A 149 -1.98 -30.01 -22.25
CA ALA A 149 -0.82 -30.47 -21.48
C ALA A 149 -0.57 -29.51 -20.30
N TRP A 150 -0.30 -30.11 -19.15
CA TRP A 150 -0.20 -29.45 -17.86
C TRP A 150 1.23 -29.00 -17.59
N SER A 151 1.40 -27.74 -17.20
CA SER A 151 2.54 -27.20 -16.43
C SER A 151 2.22 -25.73 -16.16
N ARG A 152 1.54 -25.34 -15.06
CA ARG A 152 2.04 -25.35 -13.67
C ARG A 152 3.54 -25.12 -13.55
N GLU A 153 3.97 -23.95 -14.03
CA GLU A 153 5.08 -23.21 -13.46
C GLU A 153 4.56 -21.76 -13.30
N ALA A 154 3.79 -21.41 -12.27
CA ALA A 154 4.30 -21.19 -10.91
C ALA A 154 5.71 -20.59 -10.93
N GLY A 155 5.93 -19.57 -11.75
CA GLY A 155 7.14 -18.77 -11.77
C GLY A 155 7.34 -18.08 -10.42
N SER A 156 8.22 -18.68 -9.62
CA SER A 156 8.96 -18.13 -8.49
C SER A 156 8.27 -17.04 -7.67
N TRP A 157 7.67 -17.47 -6.57
CA TRP A 157 7.43 -16.64 -5.40
C TRP A 157 8.78 -16.34 -4.73
N LEU A 158 9.52 -15.35 -5.26
CA LEU A 158 10.59 -14.73 -4.47
C LEU A 158 9.91 -13.90 -3.38
N TRP A 159 9.89 -14.42 -2.16
CA TRP A 159 9.67 -13.61 -0.97
C TRP A 159 10.82 -12.60 -0.88
N LEU A 160 10.61 -11.38 -1.37
CA LEU A 160 11.45 -10.26 -0.95
C LEU A 160 11.02 -9.88 0.46
N LEU A 161 11.80 -10.36 1.43
CA LEU A 161 11.73 -9.92 2.81
C LEU A 161 12.25 -8.48 2.88
N VAL A 162 11.35 -7.51 2.80
CA VAL A 162 11.69 -6.10 3.08
C VAL A 162 11.71 -5.95 4.61
N VAL A 163 12.89 -5.81 5.18
CA VAL A 163 13.06 -5.44 6.60
C VAL A 163 12.61 -4.00 6.76
N ALA A 164 11.45 -3.80 7.36
CA ALA A 164 10.91 -2.46 7.62
C ALA A 164 11.16 -2.09 9.08
N ILE A 165 12.14 -1.21 9.32
CA ILE A 165 12.44 -0.69 10.67
C ILE A 165 11.52 0.50 10.94
N ALA A 166 10.52 0.32 11.79
CA ALA A 166 9.66 1.41 12.26
C ALA A 166 10.39 2.22 13.36
N PHE A 167 10.64 3.49 13.11
CA PHE A 167 11.09 4.43 14.15
C PHE A 167 9.89 5.20 14.70
N LEU A 168 9.58 5.04 16.00
CA LEU A 168 8.70 5.96 16.73
C LEU A 168 9.54 7.09 17.31
N ARG A 169 9.28 8.34 16.93
CA ARG A 169 9.85 9.51 17.60
C ARG A 169 8.77 10.20 18.42
N ALA A 170 8.78 9.99 19.73
CA ALA A 170 7.98 10.79 20.67
C ALA A 170 8.73 12.10 20.97
N THR A 171 8.10 13.25 20.69
CA THR A 171 8.63 14.55 21.14
C THR A 171 8.35 14.72 22.63
N ARG A 172 9.38 14.57 23.48
CA ARG A 172 9.28 14.89 24.91
C ARG A 172 9.11 16.41 25.06
N ARG A 173 8.00 16.86 25.66
CA ARG A 173 7.86 18.26 26.11
C ARG A 173 8.81 18.49 27.28
N SER A 174 9.71 19.47 27.15
CA SER A 174 10.39 20.09 28.27
C SER A 174 9.36 20.82 29.14
N THR A 175 9.16 20.35 30.36
CA THR A 175 8.36 21.01 31.39
C THR A 175 8.87 22.44 31.59
N PRO A 176 8.03 23.50 31.52
CA PRO A 176 8.47 24.83 31.91
C PRO A 176 8.79 24.81 33.42
N ALA A 177 9.94 25.38 33.77
CA ALA A 177 10.40 25.52 35.14
C ALA A 177 9.34 26.26 35.96
N ARG A 178 9.03 25.72 37.14
CA ARG A 178 8.25 26.40 38.17
C ARG A 178 9.16 27.46 38.77
N GLU A 179 8.88 28.73 38.51
CA GLU A 179 9.55 29.85 39.19
C GLU A 179 9.05 29.98 40.64
N PRO A 180 9.90 30.51 41.55
CA PRO A 180 9.74 30.41 43.00
C PRO A 180 8.57 31.19 43.60
#